data_AF-A0A541BQD2-F1
#
_entry.id   AF-A0A541BQD2-F1
#
_cell.length_a   1.000
_cell.length_b   1.000
_cell.length_c   1.000
_cell.angle_alpha   90.00
_cell.angle_beta   90.00
_cell.angle_gamma   90.00
#
_symmetry.space_group_name_H-M   'P 1'
#
loop_
_entity.id
_entity.type
_entity.pdbx_description
1 polymer ?
#
loop_
_entity_poly.entity_id
_entity_poly.type
_entity_poly.pdbx_seq_one_letter_code
_entity_poly.pdbx_strand_id
1 'polypeptide(L)'
;MGQVLDRIEQYADEIRAGGVEGDKLMRLSDANAKRLKESGAIRMLQPKQYGGLEVHPREFAETAMAIGAMDGATGWVTGIV
;
A
#
# COMPACT_ATOMS: atom_id res chain seq x y z
N MET A 1 15.37 -4.46 2.05
CA MET A 1 14.06 -3.88 1.69
C MET A 1 13.11 -5.03 1.40
N GLY A 2 11.85 -4.95 1.83
CA GLY A 2 10.86 -6.00 1.59
C GLY A 2 10.39 -6.02 0.14
N GLN A 3 10.06 -7.20 -0.42
CA GLN A 3 9.69 -7.33 -1.84
C GLN A 3 8.45 -6.49 -2.21
N VAL A 4 7.54 -6.27 -1.26
CA VAL A 4 6.34 -5.46 -1.48
C VAL A 4 6.67 -3.98 -1.52
N LEU A 5 7.58 -3.52 -0.65
CA LEU A 5 8.06 -2.13 -0.65
C LEU A 5 8.71 -1.77 -1.99
N ASP A 6 9.60 -2.64 -2.49
CA ASP A 6 10.26 -2.43 -3.79
C ASP A 6 9.25 -2.31 -4.96
N ARG A 7 8.15 -3.06 -4.90
CA ARG A 7 7.09 -3.00 -5.93
C ARG A 7 6.25 -1.74 -5.83
N ILE A 8 5.87 -1.32 -4.61
CA ILE A 8 4.98 -0.16 -4.45
C ILE A 8 5.74 1.15 -4.73
N GLU A 9 7.04 1.21 -4.44
CA GLU A 9 7.90 2.37 -4.74
C GLU A 9 7.98 2.68 -6.24
N GLN A 10 7.82 1.68 -7.11
CA GLN A 10 7.73 1.89 -8.57
C GLN A 10 6.54 2.75 -8.98
N TYR A 11 5.51 2.84 -8.12
CA TYR A 11 4.30 3.63 -8.37
C TYR A 11 4.23 4.90 -7.51
N ALA A 12 5.33 5.34 -6.89
CA ALA A 12 5.30 6.44 -5.92
C ALA A 12 4.69 7.73 -6.49
N ASP A 13 5.03 8.09 -7.74
CA ASP A 13 4.49 9.29 -8.38
C ASP A 13 3.01 9.15 -8.77
N GLU A 14 2.60 7.94 -9.19
CA GLU A 14 1.19 7.64 -9.45
C GLU A 14 0.36 7.72 -8.17
N ILE A 15 0.88 7.18 -7.05
CA ILE A 15 0.21 7.20 -5.74
C ILE A 15 0.04 8.63 -5.24
N ARG A 16 1.08 9.46 -5.37
CA ARG A 16 1.01 10.90 -5.04
C ARG A 16 -0.04 11.62 -5.87
N ALA A 17 -0.05 11.41 -7.18
CA ALA A 17 -1.04 12.02 -8.08
C ALA A 17 -2.47 11.55 -7.74
N GLY A 18 -2.63 10.26 -7.44
CA GLY A 18 -3.90 9.66 -7.03
C GLY A 18 -4.43 10.16 -5.69
N GLY A 19 -3.56 10.63 -4.79
CA GLY A 19 -3.97 11.27 -3.52
C GLY A 19 -4.81 12.52 -3.75
N VAL A 20 -4.43 13.38 -4.69
CA VAL A 20 -5.17 14.60 -5.05
C VAL A 20 -6.57 14.29 -5.58
N GLU A 21 -6.71 13.20 -6.34
CA GLU A 21 -8.03 12.71 -6.79
C GLU A 21 -8.82 12.15 -5.61
N GLY A 22 -8.18 11.34 -4.77
CA GLY A 22 -8.79 10.70 -3.61
C GLY A 22 -9.38 11.70 -2.61
N ASP A 23 -8.70 12.81 -2.36
CA ASP A 23 -9.19 13.89 -1.51
C ASP A 23 -10.52 14.48 -2.00
N LYS A 24 -10.68 14.63 -3.33
CA LYS A 24 -11.93 15.12 -3.94
C LYS A 24 -13.04 14.08 -3.88
N LEU A 25 -12.67 12.81 -4.03
CA LEU A 25 -13.61 11.68 -3.99
C LEU A 25 -14.02 11.30 -2.56
N MET A 26 -13.27 11.75 -1.55
CA MET A 26 -13.39 11.31 -0.15
C MET A 26 -13.25 9.79 0.02
N ARG A 27 -12.44 9.18 -0.83
CA ARG A 27 -12.05 7.76 -0.81
C ARG A 27 -10.77 7.61 -1.61
N LEU A 28 -10.07 6.48 -1.50
CA LEU A 28 -8.96 6.19 -2.42
C LEU A 28 -9.43 6.25 -3.87
N SER A 29 -8.57 6.80 -4.74
CA SER A 29 -8.74 6.64 -6.18
C SER A 29 -8.68 5.15 -6.55
N ASP A 30 -9.36 4.79 -7.63
CA ASP A 30 -9.35 3.40 -8.11
C ASP A 30 -7.94 2.97 -8.52
N ALA A 31 -7.12 3.92 -9.00
CA ALA A 31 -5.71 3.71 -9.31
C ALA A 31 -4.89 3.33 -8.07
N ASN A 32 -4.97 4.10 -6.98
CA ASN A 32 -4.21 3.80 -5.76
C ASN A 32 -4.65 2.46 -5.13
N ALA A 33 -5.95 2.21 -5.09
CA ALA A 33 -6.48 0.92 -4.62
C ALA A 33 -5.97 -0.26 -5.46
N LYS A 34 -5.88 -0.08 -6.79
CA LYS A 34 -5.29 -1.08 -7.70
C LYS A 34 -3.80 -1.30 -7.42
N ARG A 35 -3.01 -0.25 -7.22
CA ARG A 35 -1.57 -0.38 -6.91
C ARG A 35 -1.30 -1.09 -5.58
N LEU A 36 -2.11 -0.84 -4.56
CA LEU A 36 -2.05 -1.59 -3.30
C LEU A 36 -2.30 -3.09 -3.50
N LYS A 37 -3.27 -3.44 -4.35
CA LYS A 37 -3.57 -4.84 -4.67
C LYS A 37 -2.47 -5.52 -5.49
N GLU A 38 -1.95 -4.84 -6.52
CA GLU A 38 -0.93 -5.37 -7.43
C GLU A 38 0.45 -5.52 -6.78
N SER A 39 0.82 -4.59 -5.90
CA SER A 39 2.08 -4.69 -5.13
C SER A 39 2.08 -5.85 -4.12
N GLY A 40 0.89 -6.21 -3.63
CA GLY A 40 0.69 -7.19 -2.55
C GLY A 40 0.62 -6.57 -1.15
N ALA A 41 0.54 -5.24 -1.02
CA ALA A 41 0.47 -4.54 0.27
C ALA A 41 -0.63 -5.06 1.19
N ILE A 42 -1.82 -5.30 0.65
CA ILE A 42 -2.99 -5.79 1.44
C ILE A 42 -2.88 -7.28 1.83
N ARG A 43 -1.83 -7.98 1.37
CA ARG A 43 -1.61 -9.42 1.65
C ARG A 43 -0.38 -9.69 2.50
N MET A 44 0.29 -8.65 2.99
CA MET A 44 1.54 -8.78 3.75
C MET A 44 1.38 -9.63 5.01
N LEU A 45 0.31 -9.41 5.77
CA LEU A 45 0.02 -10.15 7.01
C LEU A 45 -0.97 -11.31 6.83
N GLN A 46 -1.48 -11.51 5.60
CA GLN A 46 -2.42 -12.59 5.32
C GLN A 46 -1.72 -13.96 5.42
N PRO A 47 -2.40 -15.01 5.92
CA PRO A 47 -1.84 -16.37 5.94
C PRO A 47 -1.49 -16.91 4.55
N LYS A 48 -0.40 -17.68 4.46
CA LYS A 48 0.10 -18.28 3.21
C LYS A 48 -0.88 -19.25 2.58
N GLN A 49 -1.66 -19.97 3.39
CA GLN A 49 -2.71 -20.89 2.90
C GLN A 49 -3.80 -20.17 2.06
N TYR A 50 -3.92 -18.85 2.19
CA TYR A 50 -4.84 -18.02 1.40
C TYR A 50 -4.11 -17.12 0.38
N GLY A 51 -2.83 -17.41 0.10
CA GLY A 51 -2.02 -16.64 -0.84
C GLY A 51 -1.45 -15.33 -0.28
N GLY A 52 -1.36 -15.24 1.05
CA GLY A 52 -0.67 -14.15 1.75
C GLY A 52 0.83 -14.38 1.91
N LEU A 53 1.51 -13.41 2.52
CA LEU A 53 2.98 -13.40 2.61
C LEU A 53 3.53 -13.75 4.00
N GLU A 54 2.73 -13.55 5.06
CA GLU A 54 3.14 -13.70 6.47
C GLU A 54 4.49 -13.01 6.76
N VAL A 55 4.65 -11.77 6.29
CA VAL A 55 5.90 -11.03 6.48
C VAL A 55 6.14 -10.69 7.95
N HIS A 56 7.39 -10.39 8.27
CA HIS A 56 7.74 -9.91 9.61
C HIS A 56 7.04 -8.55 9.90
N PRO A 57 6.52 -8.29 11.12
CA PRO A 57 5.80 -7.04 11.44
C PRO A 57 6.58 -5.76 11.11
N ARG A 58 7.91 -5.78 11.26
CA ARG A 58 8.80 -4.70 10.85
C ARG A 58 8.66 -4.36 9.36
N GLU A 59 8.66 -5.37 8.49
CA GLU A 59 8.58 -5.18 7.04
C GLU A 59 7.22 -4.59 6.65
N PHE A 60 6.14 -5.04 7.30
CA PHE A 60 4.81 -4.45 7.16
C PHE A 60 4.80 -2.97 7.60
N ALA A 61 5.33 -2.66 8.79
CA ALA A 61 5.36 -1.31 9.30
C ALA A 61 6.18 -0.37 8.41
N GLU A 62 7.37 -0.78 7.98
CA GLU A 62 8.22 -0.02 7.06
C GLU A 62 7.51 0.25 5.73
N THR A 63 6.78 -0.75 5.20
CA THR A 63 6.02 -0.60 3.95
C THR A 63 4.83 0.35 4.12
N ALA A 64 4.04 0.21 5.20
CA ALA A 64 2.93 1.11 5.48
C ALA A 64 3.39 2.56 5.69
N MET A 65 4.52 2.77 6.39
CA MET A 65 5.13 4.10 6.56
C MET A 65 5.59 4.70 5.24
N ALA A 66 6.24 3.91 4.38
CA ALA A 66 6.69 4.37 3.07
C ALA A 66 5.50 4.77 2.17
N ILE A 67 4.43 3.98 2.16
CA ILE A 67 3.20 4.31 1.43
C ILE A 67 2.57 5.59 2.01
N GLY A 68 2.52 5.73 3.35
CA GLY A 68 2.02 6.93 4.00
C GLY A 68 2.81 8.19 3.66
N ALA A 69 4.11 8.06 3.39
CA ALA A 69 4.95 9.16 2.92
C ALA A 69 4.70 9.53 1.44
N MET A 70 4.09 8.64 0.65
CA MET A 70 3.63 8.93 -0.71
C MET A 70 2.23 9.56 -0.69
N ASP A 71 1.30 8.95 0.05
CA ASP A 71 -0.05 9.45 0.28
C ASP A 71 -0.58 8.93 1.63
N GLY A 72 -1.00 9.84 2.50
CA GLY A 72 -1.41 9.52 3.86
C GLY A 72 -2.63 8.60 3.93
N ALA A 73 -3.62 8.82 3.06
CA ALA A 73 -4.82 7.97 3.03
C ALA A 73 -4.50 6.55 2.55
N THR A 74 -3.68 6.42 1.51
CA THR A 74 -3.21 5.13 0.98
C THR A 74 -2.40 4.36 2.04
N GLY A 75 -1.54 5.06 2.79
CA GLY A 75 -0.79 4.48 3.91
C GLY A 75 -1.70 4.02 5.05
N TRP A 76 -2.67 4.85 5.43
CA TRP A 76 -3.65 4.51 6.46
C TRP A 76 -4.47 3.27 6.11
N VAL A 77 -4.99 3.19 4.88
CA VAL A 77 -5.71 1.99 4.41
C VAL A 77 -4.80 0.75 4.45
N THR A 78 -3.53 0.87 4.10
CA THR A 78 -2.58 -0.25 4.22
C THR A 78 -2.38 -0.69 5.67
N GLY A 79 -2.38 0.25 6.62
CA GLY A 79 -2.11 -0.01 8.04
C GLY A 79 -3.32 -0.48 8.87
N ILE A 80 -4.55 -0.29 8.39
CA ILE A 80 -5.79 -0.63 9.13
C ILE A 80 -6.43 -1.95 8.68
N VAL A 81 -6.39 -2.26 7.38
CA VAL A 81 -7.14 -3.38 6.80
C VAL A 81 -6.76 -4.72 7.43
#